data_AF-A0A2E3PZP9-F1
#
_entry.id   AF-A0A2E3PZP9-F1
#
_cell.length_a   1.000
_cell.length_b   1.000
_cell.length_c   1.000
_cell.angle_alpha   90.00
_cell.angle_beta   90.00
_cell.angle_gamma   90.00
#
_symmetry.space_group_name_H-M   'P 1'
#
loop_
_entity.id
_entity.type
_entity.pdbx_description
1 polymer ?
#
loop_
_entity_poly.entity_id
_entity_poly.type
_entity_poly.pdbx_seq_one_letter_code
_entity_poly.pdbx_strand_id
1 'polypeptide(L)'
;MSIEPPSLPLSRSEVVDRYFLEHRAKVLDIAAFLDRVDRAKGGTEEDDFRVRSLRASISLLLDGDGDRTKRILDLLSDPSDQPIDKAPMKGATGAWDGFEGDAEGSTG
;
A
#
# COMPACT_ATOMS: atom_id res chain seq x y z
N MET A 1 -25.22 1.10 -11.82
CA MET A 1 -25.86 0.04 -11.01
C MET A 1 -24.79 -0.44 -10.04
N SER A 2 -24.80 -0.02 -8.77
CA SER A 2 -23.82 -0.52 -7.81
C SER A 2 -24.14 -1.97 -7.50
N ILE A 3 -23.23 -2.87 -7.87
CA ILE A 3 -23.33 -4.28 -7.55
C ILE A 3 -22.63 -4.42 -6.20
N GLU A 4 -23.41 -4.57 -5.13
CA GLU A 4 -22.85 -4.83 -3.81
C GLU A 4 -22.07 -6.15 -3.85
N PRO A 5 -20.84 -6.22 -3.31
CA PRO A 5 -20.05 -7.44 -3.36
C PRO A 5 -20.78 -8.58 -2.64
N PRO A 6 -20.69 -9.82 -3.16
CA PRO A 6 -21.38 -10.94 -2.55
C PRO A 6 -20.90 -11.17 -1.12
N SER A 7 -21.85 -11.49 -0.23
CA SER A 7 -21.54 -11.81 1.16
C SER A 7 -20.65 -13.06 1.25
N LEU A 8 -19.66 -13.03 2.14
CA LEU A 8 -18.82 -14.19 2.40
C LEU A 8 -19.62 -15.29 3.11
N PRO A 9 -19.32 -16.59 2.86
CA PRO A 9 -19.96 -17.71 3.54
C PRO A 9 -19.47 -17.89 5.00
N LEU A 10 -18.71 -16.93 5.54
CA LEU A 10 -18.14 -16.95 6.88
C LEU A 10 -18.79 -15.87 7.74
N SER A 11 -19.03 -16.17 9.01
CA SER A 11 -19.37 -15.16 9.99
C SER A 11 -18.18 -14.23 10.27
N ARG A 12 -18.47 -13.07 10.90
CA ARG A 12 -17.43 -12.12 11.32
C ARG A 12 -16.38 -12.76 12.23
N SER A 13 -16.80 -13.61 13.17
CA SER A 13 -15.87 -14.31 14.09
C SER A 13 -14.98 -15.28 13.33
N GLU A 14 -15.54 -16.08 12.43
CA GLU A 14 -14.77 -17.07 11.66
C GLU A 14 -13.72 -16.41 10.74
N VAL A 15 -14.02 -15.22 10.20
CA VAL A 15 -13.04 -14.42 9.46
C VAL A 15 -11.89 -13.99 10.39
N VAL A 16 -12.21 -13.45 11.56
CA VAL A 16 -11.19 -13.03 12.53
C VAL A 16 -10.35 -14.23 12.98
N ASP A 17 -10.98 -15.33 13.42
CA ASP A 17 -10.30 -16.52 13.92
C ASP A 17 -9.37 -17.14 12.86
N ARG A 18 -9.80 -17.14 11.60
CA ARG A 18 -9.01 -17.70 10.50
C ARG A 18 -7.80 -16.86 10.15
N TYR A 19 -7.93 -15.53 10.14
CA TYR A 19 -6.94 -14.65 9.50
C TYR A 19 -6.14 -13.79 10.47
N PHE A 20 -6.61 -13.58 11.71
CA PHE A 20 -6.03 -12.60 12.62
C PHE A 20 -4.55 -12.85 12.92
N LEU A 21 -4.15 -14.09 13.20
CA LEU A 21 -2.76 -14.39 13.56
C LEU A 21 -1.77 -14.10 12.42
N GLU A 22 -2.14 -14.41 11.18
CA GLU A 22 -1.32 -14.10 10.01
C GLU A 22 -1.20 -12.58 9.81
N HIS A 23 -2.30 -11.84 9.91
CA HIS A 23 -2.29 -10.39 9.72
C HIS A 23 -1.55 -9.68 10.85
N ARG A 24 -1.66 -10.17 12.09
CA ARG A 24 -0.84 -9.70 13.22
C ARG A 24 0.65 -9.84 12.91
N ALA A 25 1.08 -10.96 12.34
CA ALA A 25 2.47 -11.15 11.96
C ALA A 25 2.91 -10.14 10.87
N LYS A 26 2.09 -9.91 9.84
CA LYS A 26 2.36 -8.92 8.79
C LYS A 26 2.49 -7.50 9.33
N VAL A 27 1.62 -7.11 10.26
CA VAL A 27 1.70 -5.78 10.91
C VAL A 27 3.02 -5.62 11.68
N LEU A 28 3.44 -6.64 12.43
CA LEU A 28 4.71 -6.62 13.16
C LEU A 28 5.92 -6.58 12.21
N ASP A 29 5.86 -7.28 11.09
CA ASP A 29 6.92 -7.29 10.09
C ASP A 29 7.09 -5.91 9.44
N ILE A 30 5.99 -5.28 9.05
CA ILE A 30 5.98 -3.90 8.52
C ILE A 30 6.53 -2.92 9.55
N ALA A 31 6.09 -2.99 10.81
CA ALA A 31 6.59 -2.12 11.87
C ALA A 31 8.10 -2.29 12.07
N ALA A 32 8.57 -3.54 12.16
CA ALA A 32 10.00 -3.82 12.32
C ALA A 32 10.84 -3.40 11.10
N PHE A 33 10.27 -3.43 9.88
CA PHE A 33 10.91 -2.88 8.70
C PHE A 33 11.09 -1.35 8.82
N LEU A 34 10.02 -0.63 9.19
CA LEU A 34 10.08 0.82 9.39
C LEU A 34 11.09 1.21 10.49
N ASP A 35 11.10 0.50 11.62
CA ASP A 35 12.10 0.69 12.68
C ASP A 35 13.56 0.50 12.21
N ARG A 36 13.78 -0.33 11.18
CA ARG A 36 15.12 -0.54 10.61
C ARG A 36 15.47 0.56 9.62
N VAL A 37 14.51 1.02 8.81
CA VAL A 37 14.67 2.18 7.93
C VAL A 37 15.06 3.41 8.77
N ASP A 38 14.32 3.70 9.84
CA ASP A 38 14.54 4.86 10.68
C ASP A 38 15.88 4.82 11.45
N ARG A 39 16.45 3.63 11.66
CA ARG A 39 17.76 3.43 12.33
C ARG A 39 18.94 3.33 11.37
N ALA A 40 18.70 3.20 10.07
CA ALA A 40 19.77 3.07 9.09
C ALA A 40 20.58 4.37 9.02
N LYS A 41 21.90 4.25 8.81
CA LYS A 41 22.81 5.39 8.63
C LYS A 41 23.35 5.40 7.21
N GLY A 42 23.41 6.59 6.59
CA GLY A 42 23.85 6.75 5.20
C GLY A 42 22.79 6.33 4.19
N GLY A 43 22.99 6.72 2.92
CA GLY A 43 21.98 6.68 1.88
C GLY A 43 21.54 8.10 1.51
N THR A 44 21.46 8.40 0.22
CA THR A 44 21.16 9.73 -0.32
C THR A 44 19.67 10.03 -0.44
N GLU A 45 18.81 9.07 -0.11
CA GLU A 45 17.37 9.22 -0.24
C GLU A 45 16.74 9.04 1.14
N GLU A 46 16.64 10.15 1.89
CA GLU A 46 15.73 10.26 3.05
C GLU A 46 14.27 9.97 2.65
N ASP A 47 13.99 9.89 1.35
CA ASP A 47 12.67 9.90 0.74
C ASP A 47 12.45 8.82 -0.34
N ASP A 48 12.94 7.59 -0.11
CA ASP A 48 12.71 6.45 -1.02
C ASP A 48 11.21 6.29 -1.31
N PHE A 49 10.85 6.38 -2.60
CA PHE A 49 9.46 6.37 -3.05
C PHE A 49 8.69 5.14 -2.59
N ARG A 50 9.35 3.98 -2.44
CA ARG A 50 8.69 2.74 -1.98
C ARG A 50 8.27 2.86 -0.52
N VAL A 51 9.09 3.52 0.30
CA VAL A 51 8.77 3.75 1.71
C VAL A 51 7.64 4.79 1.83
N ARG A 52 7.65 5.83 1.00
CA ARG A 52 6.53 6.79 0.91
C ARG A 52 5.23 6.12 0.49
N SER A 53 5.22 5.36 -0.60
CA SER A 53 4.01 4.63 -1.05
C SER A 53 3.52 3.63 -0.01
N LEU A 54 4.41 2.94 0.70
CA LEU A 54 4.03 2.03 1.78
C LEU A 54 3.33 2.78 2.94
N ARG A 55 3.87 3.93 3.35
CA ARG A 55 3.24 4.77 4.40
C ARG A 55 1.86 5.27 3.95
N ALA A 56 1.73 5.74 2.72
CA ALA A 56 0.44 6.15 2.17
C ALA A 56 -0.56 4.99 2.07
N SER A 57 -0.10 3.79 1.71
CA SER A 57 -0.92 2.57 1.70
C SER A 57 -1.46 2.23 3.09
N ILE A 58 -0.68 2.43 4.15
CA ILE A 58 -1.12 2.24 5.54
C ILE A 58 -2.20 3.27 5.91
N SER A 59 -2.07 4.53 5.47
CA SER A 59 -3.11 5.54 5.67
C SER A 59 -4.45 5.12 5.02
N LEU A 60 -4.41 4.66 3.76
CA LEU A 60 -5.59 4.13 3.07
C LEU A 60 -6.19 2.88 3.75
N LEU A 61 -5.37 2.07 4.42
CA LEU A 61 -5.85 0.90 5.16
C LEU A 61 -6.70 1.32 6.38
N LEU A 62 -6.37 2.46 6.99
CA LEU A 62 -6.91 2.90 8.28
C LEU A 62 -8.04 3.94 8.17
N ASP A 63 -8.27 4.54 7.00
CA ASP A 63 -9.20 5.67 6.82
C ASP A 63 -10.69 5.34 7.02
N GLY A 64 -11.06 4.07 7.01
CA GLY A 64 -12.45 3.63 7.24
C GLY A 64 -13.21 3.26 5.96
N ASP A 65 -12.72 3.64 4.80
CA ASP A 65 -13.44 3.50 3.53
C ASP A 65 -13.38 2.07 2.95
N GLY A 66 -14.34 1.75 2.09
CA GLY A 66 -14.40 0.50 1.34
C GLY A 66 -13.26 0.34 0.33
N ASP A 67 -13.23 -0.81 -0.37
CA ASP A 67 -12.32 -1.07 -1.49
C ASP A 67 -10.82 -0.85 -1.20
N ARG A 68 -10.41 -0.96 0.07
CA ARG A 68 -9.03 -0.72 0.54
C ARG A 68 -7.99 -1.42 -0.33
N THR A 69 -8.20 -2.69 -0.66
CA THR A 69 -7.28 -3.46 -1.52
C THR A 69 -7.12 -2.83 -2.89
N LYS A 70 -8.22 -2.39 -3.53
CA LYS A 70 -8.17 -1.73 -4.83
C LYS A 70 -7.45 -0.39 -4.71
N ARG A 71 -7.80 0.43 -3.73
CA ARG A 71 -7.23 1.77 -3.53
C ARG A 71 -5.72 1.71 -3.27
N ILE A 72 -5.27 0.75 -2.46
CA ILE A 72 -3.84 0.50 -2.21
C ILE A 72 -3.15 -0.01 -3.47
N LEU A 73 -3.75 -0.93 -4.21
CA LEU A 73 -3.18 -1.43 -5.46
C LEU A 73 -3.02 -0.31 -6.50
N ASP A 74 -4.04 0.52 -6.67
CA ASP A 74 -4.03 1.65 -7.58
C ASP A 74 -2.91 2.65 -7.18
N LEU A 75 -2.75 2.94 -5.87
CA LEU A 75 -1.67 3.80 -5.37
C LEU A 75 -0.27 3.25 -5.66
N LEU A 76 -0.09 1.92 -5.63
CA LEU A 76 1.19 1.27 -5.91
C LEU A 76 1.47 1.10 -7.41
N SER A 77 0.48 1.32 -8.26
CA SER A 77 0.57 1.08 -9.70
C SER A 77 0.90 2.35 -10.49
N ASP A 78 1.54 2.16 -11.64
CA ASP A 78 1.66 3.21 -12.65
C ASP A 78 0.26 3.51 -13.23
N PRO A 79 -0.24 4.76 -13.17
CA PRO A 79 -1.56 5.12 -13.67
C PRO A 79 -1.60 5.28 -15.20
N SER A 80 -0.45 5.24 -15.89
CA SER A 80 -0.38 5.45 -17.33
C SER A 80 -1.05 4.32 -18.11
N ASP A 81 -1.82 4.71 -19.13
CA ASP A 81 -2.46 3.80 -20.08
C ASP A 81 -1.59 3.54 -21.32
N GLN A 82 -0.51 4.33 -21.47
CA GLN A 82 0.43 4.22 -22.58
C GLN A 82 1.55 3.23 -22.22
N PRO A 83 1.77 2.19 -23.03
CA PRO A 83 2.93 1.33 -22.87
C PRO A 83 4.22 2.14 -22.95
N ILE A 84 5.14 1.91 -22.01
CA ILE A 84 6.49 2.45 -22.11
C ILE A 84 7.24 1.78 -23.27
N ASP A 85 8.00 2.57 -24.02
CA ASP A 85 8.75 2.08 -25.19
C ASP A 85 9.77 0.99 -24.83
N LYS A 86 10.30 1.05 -23.61
CA LYS A 86 11.26 0.08 -23.08
C LYS A 86 11.21 0.06 -21.55
N ALA A 87 11.21 -1.15 -20.98
CA ALA A 87 11.32 -1.32 -19.53
C ALA A 87 12.65 -0.72 -19.02
N PRO A 88 12.62 0.21 -18.05
CA PRO A 88 13.80 0.90 -17.54
C PRO A 88 14.76 -0.06 -16.80
N MET A 89 14.23 -1.15 -16.23
CA MET A 89 14.98 -2.20 -15.54
C MET A 89 14.31 -3.57 -15.64
N LYS A 90 15.04 -4.64 -15.36
CA LYS A 90 14.56 -6.04 -15.44
C LYS A 90 13.68 -6.49 -14.25
N GLY A 91 13.26 -5.59 -13.36
CA GLY A 91 12.50 -5.94 -12.16
C GLY A 91 11.41 -4.94 -11.82
N ALA A 92 10.30 -5.44 -11.27
CA ALA A 92 9.29 -4.59 -10.65
C ALA A 92 9.82 -4.10 -9.29
N THR A 93 9.73 -2.79 -9.06
CA THR A 93 10.10 -2.14 -7.79
C THR A 93 9.02 -2.31 -6.72
N GLY A 94 7.80 -2.67 -7.12
CA GLY A 94 6.65 -2.90 -6.24
C GLY A 94 5.90 -1.62 -5.83
N ALA A 95 6.33 -0.46 -6.31
CA ALA A 95 5.66 0.82 -6.18
C ALA A 95 5.96 1.69 -7.41
N TRP A 96 5.10 2.66 -7.68
CA TRP A 96 5.31 3.65 -8.74
C TRP A 96 6.24 4.77 -8.26
N ASP A 97 7.30 5.05 -9.01
CA ASP A 97 8.30 6.06 -8.69
C ASP A 97 7.80 7.51 -8.86
N GLY A 98 6.76 7.70 -9.69
CA GLY A 98 6.06 8.98 -9.84
C GLY A 98 5.09 9.32 -8.69
N PHE A 99 4.95 8.46 -7.69
CA PHE A 99 4.16 8.79 -6.50
C PHE A 99 4.90 9.84 -5.68
N GLU A 100 4.37 11.07 -5.60
CA GLU A 100 5.00 12.17 -4.84
C GLU A 100 4.54 12.24 -3.37
N GLY A 101 3.50 11.50 -2.98
CA GLY A 101 2.84 11.66 -1.68
C GLY A 101 1.90 12.86 -1.70
N ASP A 102 0.83 12.83 -0.90
CA ASP A 102 -0.05 13.99 -0.79
C ASP A 102 0.74 15.15 -0.14
N ALA A 103 1.12 16.14 -0.95
CA ALA A 103 1.37 17.47 -0.42
C ALA A 103 0.08 17.88 0.33
N GLU A 104 0.21 18.17 1.63
CA GLU A 104 -0.90 18.54 2.48
C GLU A 104 -1.93 19.45 1.78
N GLY A 105 -3.17 18.99 1.69
CA GLY A 105 -4.33 19.83 1.41
C GLY A 105 -4.65 20.11 -0.07
N SER A 106 -5.50 19.26 -0.66
CA SER A 106 -6.48 19.73 -1.64
C SER A 106 -7.87 19.64 -1.02
N THR A 107 -8.23 20.70 -0.29
CA THR A 107 -9.64 21.04 -0.08
C THR A 107 -10.10 21.72 -1.37
N GLY A 108 -11.07 21.11 -2.04
CA GLY A 108 -11.80 21.67 -3.17
C GLY A 108 -13.24 21.20 -3.12
#